data_AF-A0A851GH56-F1
#
_entry.id   AF-A0A851GH56-F1
#
_cell.length_a   1.000
_cell.length_b   1.000
_cell.length_c   1.000
_cell.angle_alpha   90.00
_cell.angle_beta   90.00
_cell.angle_gamma   90.00
#
_symmetry.space_group_name_H-M   'P 1'
#
loop_
_entity.id
_entity.type
_entity.pdbx_description
1 polymer ?
#
loop_
_entity_poly.entity_id
_entity_poly.type
_entity_poly.pdbx_seq_one_letter_code
_entity_poly.pdbx_strand_id
1 'polypeptide(L)' 'MPNPNSCSEFNPSQRWIQSFFRSPENLETIKDICHIYAEEGVDSIFSWTYRAGKGTLLQAPDPDAVWKMLGEDTEAGW' A
#
# COMPACT_ATOMS: atom_id res chain seq x y z
N MET A 1 35.63 4.36 20.45
CA MET A 1 34.49 5.23 20.82
C MET A 1 33.61 5.36 19.59
N PRO A 2 32.28 5.16 19.66
CA PRO A 2 31.40 5.42 18.52
C PRO A 2 31.42 6.91 18.16
N ASN A 3 31.26 7.23 16.88
CA ASN A 3 31.23 8.61 16.38
C ASN A 3 29.98 9.34 16.95
N PRO A 4 30.12 10.47 17.67
CA PRO A 4 28.97 11.22 18.18
C PRO A 4 28.06 11.81 17.08
N ASN A 5 28.49 11.77 15.81
CA ASN A 5 27.71 12.18 14.65
C ASN A 5 27.11 11.03 13.83
N SER A 6 27.22 9.77 14.28
CA SER A 6 26.44 8.70 13.66
C SER A 6 25.04 8.68 14.26
N CYS A 7 24.22 9.66 13.90
CA CYS A 7 22.78 9.41 13.86
C CYS A 7 22.63 8.26 12.85
N SER A 8 22.21 7.08 13.30
CA SER A 8 21.59 6.13 12.37
C SER A 8 20.35 6.84 11.84
N GLU A 9 20.48 7.51 10.69
CA GLU A 9 19.39 8.26 10.08
C GLU A 9 18.29 7.27 9.72
N PHE A 10 17.25 7.23 10.55
CA PHE A 10 15.99 6.60 10.20
C PHE A 10 15.42 7.36 9.00
N ASN A 11 15.48 6.76 7.82
CA ASN A 11 14.95 7.33 6.59
C ASN A 11 13.66 6.58 6.23
N PRO A 12 12.49 7.07 6.67
CA PRO A 12 11.23 6.36 6.49
C PRO A 12 10.93 6.19 5.00
N SER A 13 10.66 4.96 4.59
CA SER A 13 10.39 4.59 3.22
C SER A 13 8.89 4.45 2.96
N GLN A 14 8.45 4.99 1.83
CA GLN A 14 7.05 5.02 1.43
C GLN A 14 6.85 4.28 0.11
N ARG A 15 5.70 3.59 -0.02
CA ARG A 15 5.25 2.95 -1.27
C ARG A 15 3.82 3.36 -1.63
N TRP A 16 3.53 3.30 -2.93
CA TRP A 16 2.22 3.63 -3.50
C TRP A 16 1.69 2.45 -4.31
N ILE A 17 0.45 2.06 -4.02
CA ILE A 17 -0.31 1.08 -4.79
C ILE A 17 -1.28 1.83 -5.70
N GLN A 18 -1.23 1.51 -6.99
CA GLN A 18 -2.15 2.03 -7.99
C GLN A 18 -3.36 1.11 -8.09
N SER A 19 -4.45 1.55 -7.48
CA SER A 19 -5.65 0.77 -7.19
C SER A 19 -6.79 1.11 -8.15
N PHE A 20 -6.48 1.56 -9.36
CA PHE A 20 -7.42 2.17 -10.30
C PHE A 20 -7.10 1.72 -11.72
N PHE A 21 -8.04 1.87 -12.64
CA PHE A 21 -7.97 1.52 -14.07
C PHE A 21 -7.86 0.01 -14.37
N ARG A 22 -6.95 -0.69 -13.70
CA ARG A 22 -6.77 -2.15 -13.80
C ARG A 22 -6.65 -2.75 -12.40
N SER A 23 -6.92 -4.04 -12.32
CA SER A 23 -6.73 -4.83 -11.12
C SER A 23 -6.14 -6.18 -11.49
N PRO A 24 -5.38 -6.81 -10.58
CA PRO A 24 -4.98 -8.21 -10.76
C PRO A 24 -6.23 -9.08 -10.85
N GLU A 25 -6.13 -10.21 -11.55
CA GLU A 25 -7.22 -11.19 -11.63
C GLU A 25 -7.56 -11.75 -10.24
N ASN A 26 -6.54 -11.94 -9.41
CA ASN A 26 -6.68 -12.28 -8.00
C ASN A 26 -6.46 -11.04 -7.13
N LEU A 27 -7.51 -10.54 -6.48
CA LEU A 27 -7.41 -9.36 -5.63
C LEU A 27 -6.62 -9.59 -4.33
N GLU A 28 -6.45 -10.84 -3.88
CA GLU A 28 -5.60 -11.19 -2.73
C GLU A 28 -4.12 -10.81 -2.99
N THR A 29 -3.70 -10.70 -4.26
CA THR A 29 -2.36 -10.22 -4.60
C THR A 29 -2.09 -8.80 -4.08
N ILE A 30 -3.13 -7.98 -3.88
CA ILE A 30 -2.99 -6.66 -3.25
C ILE A 30 -2.49 -6.82 -1.80
N LYS A 31 -3.00 -7.82 -1.09
CA LYS A 31 -2.60 -8.12 0.28
C LYS A 31 -1.17 -8.65 0.35
N ASP A 32 -0.84 -9.59 -0.53
CA ASP A 32 0.52 -10.13 -0.63
C ASP A 32 1.55 -9.01 -0.85
N ILE A 33 1.26 -8.04 -1.73
CA ILE A 33 2.15 -6.89 -1.98
C ILE A 33 2.35 -6.04 -0.73
N CYS A 34 1.27 -5.78 0.02
CA CYS A 34 1.38 -5.00 1.25
C CYS A 34 2.19 -5.73 2.32
N HIS A 35 1.99 -7.04 2.49
CA HIS A 35 2.79 -7.86 3.39
C HIS A 35 4.27 -7.85 3.00
N ILE A 36 4.59 -8.00 1.70
CA ILE A 36 5.97 -7.90 1.20
C ILE A 36 6.58 -6.54 1.55
N TYR A 37 5.84 -5.44 1.37
CA TYR A 37 6.33 -4.12 1.75
C TYR A 37 6.55 -3.99 3.26
N ALA A 38 5.67 -4.54 4.09
CA ALA A 38 5.86 -4.55 5.54
C ALA A 38 7.10 -5.37 5.95
N GLU A 39 7.30 -6.57 5.37
CA GLU A 39 8.46 -7.43 5.62
C GLU A 39 9.79 -6.77 5.22
N GLU A 40 9.78 -6.00 4.13
CA GLU A 40 10.94 -5.23 3.65
C GLU A 40 11.19 -3.93 4.45
N GLY A 41 10.40 -3.66 5.49
CA GLY A 41 10.57 -2.49 6.35
C GLY A 41 10.06 -1.18 5.74
N VAL A 42 9.05 -1.24 4.87
CA VAL A 42 8.35 -0.05 4.39
C VAL A 42 7.50 0.53 5.50
N ASP A 43 7.76 1.79 5.85
CA ASP A 43 7.11 2.46 6.98
C ASP A 43 5.68 2.91 6.66
N SER A 44 5.34 3.11 5.38
CA SER A 44 4.01 3.55 4.98
C SER A 44 3.62 3.14 3.56
N ILE A 45 2.40 2.62 3.42
CA ILE A 45 1.79 2.25 2.15
C ILE A 45 0.59 3.17 1.89
N PHE A 46 0.58 3.81 0.73
CA PHE A 46 -0.52 4.66 0.28
C PHE A 46 -1.18 4.03 -0.94
N SER A 47 -2.46 4.35 -1.12
CA SER A 47 -3.23 3.91 -2.28
C SER A 47 -3.72 5.13 -3.06
N TRP A 48 -3.43 5.12 -4.36
CA TRP A 48 -4.06 6.04 -5.31
C TRP A 48 -4.89 5.22 -6.29
N THR A 49 -6.09 5.63 -6.68
CA THR A 49 -6.88 6.76 -6.19
C THR A 49 -7.67 6.39 -4.93
N TYR A 50 -8.14 7.39 -4.18
CA TYR A 50 -9.09 7.17 -3.08
C TYR A 50 -10.27 6.31 -3.53
N ARG A 51 -10.62 5.29 -2.74
CA ARG A 51 -11.70 4.32 -3.06
C ARG A 51 -11.56 3.70 -4.45
N ALA A 52 -10.33 3.40 -4.87
CA ALA A 52 -10.04 2.78 -6.16
C ALA A 52 -10.63 3.55 -7.36
N GLY A 53 -10.85 4.85 -7.20
CA GLY A 53 -11.37 5.74 -8.24
C GLY A 53 -12.86 5.61 -8.49
N LYS A 54 -13.62 5.01 -7.55
CA LYS A 54 -15.07 4.79 -7.67
C LYS A 54 -15.81 6.03 -8.18
N GLY A 55 -16.57 5.86 -9.27
CA GLY A 55 -17.35 6.94 -9.89
C GLY A 55 -16.55 7.85 -10.83
N THR A 56 -15.31 7.49 -11.16
CA THR A 56 -14.48 8.22 -12.13
C THR A 56 -14.20 7.37 -13.37
N LEU A 57 -13.73 8.01 -14.45
CA LEU A 57 -13.24 7.32 -15.65
C LEU A 57 -12.08 6.34 -15.34
N LEU A 58 -11.35 6.60 -14.26
CA LEU A 58 -10.19 5.84 -13.85
C LEU A 58 -10.54 4.73 -12.86
N GLN A 59 -11.81 4.46 -12.57
CA GLN A 59 -12.16 3.44 -11.57
C GLN A 59 -11.55 2.06 -11.88
N ALA A 60 -11.19 1.33 -10.83
CA ALA A 60 -10.91 -0.10 -10.98
C ALA A 60 -12.15 -0.86 -11.51
N PRO A 61 -11.98 -2.06 -12.10
CA PRO A 61 -13.09 -2.91 -12.52
C PRO A 61 -14.10 -3.20 -11.39
N ASP A 62 -13.60 -3.47 -10.17
CA ASP A 62 -14.40 -3.57 -8.95
C ASP A 62 -13.77 -2.68 -7.86
N PRO A 63 -14.14 -1.40 -7.79
CA PRO A 63 -13.49 -0.44 -6.90
C PRO A 63 -13.83 -0.69 -5.43
N ASP A 64 -14.99 -1.28 -5.13
CA ASP A 64 -15.38 -1.59 -3.74
C ASP A 64 -14.58 -2.78 -3.21
N ALA A 65 -14.41 -3.83 -4.01
CA ALA A 65 -13.59 -4.98 -3.61
C ALA A 65 -12.11 -4.60 -3.45
N VAL A 66 -11.55 -3.82 -4.38
CA VAL A 66 -10.16 -3.32 -4.27
C VAL A 66 -9.98 -2.46 -3.02
N TRP A 67 -10.92 -1.55 -2.74
CA TRP A 67 -10.85 -0.71 -1.55
C TRP A 67 -10.97 -1.51 -0.26
N LYS A 68 -11.85 -2.52 -0.24
CA LYS A 68 -11.99 -3.43 0.89
C LYS A 68 -10.70 -4.22 1.13
N MET A 69 -10.06 -4.73 0.09
CA MET A 69 -8.80 -5.48 0.22
C MET A 69 -7.67 -4.62 0.81
N LEU A 70 -7.54 -3.36 0.37
CA LEU A 70 -6.58 -2.42 0.97
C LEU A 70 -6.92 -2.08 2.43
N GLY A 71 -8.21 -1.95 2.75
CA GLY A 71 -8.70 -1.58 4.07
C GLY A 71 -8.56 -2.69 5.11
N GLU A 72 -8.96 -3.92 4.77
CA GLU A 72 -8.84 -5.09 5.66
C GLU A 72 -7.43 -5.26 6.17
N ASP A 73 -6.47 -5.02 5.30
CA ASP A 73 -5.07 -5.30 5.54
C ASP A 73 -4.44 -4.12 6.32
N THR A 74 -4.77 -2.86 5.96
CA THR A 74 -4.29 -1.67 6.68
C THR A 74 -4.92 -1.44 8.06
N GLU A 75 -6.17 -1.86 8.28
CA GLU A 75 -6.85 -1.74 9.57
C GLU A 75 -6.59 -2.94 10.50
N ALA A 76 -6.18 -4.10 9.97
CA ALA A 76 -5.90 -5.29 10.77
C ALA A 76 -4.63 -5.19 11.61
N GLY A 77 -3.77 -4.20 11.37
CA GLY A 77 -2.49 -4.08 12.06
C GLY A 77 -1.56 -5.22 11.67
N TRP A 78 -0.81 -5.00 10.59
CA TRP A 78 0.30 -5.85 10.18
C TRP A 78 1.35 -6.01 11.27
#